data_AF-A0A2J0MY89-F1
#
_entry.id   AF-A0A2J0MY89-F1
#
_cell.length_a   1.000
_cell.length_b   1.000
_cell.length_c   1.000
_cell.angle_alpha   90.00
_cell.angle_beta   90.00
_cell.angle_gamma   90.00
#
_symmetry.space_group_name_H-M   'P 1'
#
loop_
_entity.id
_entity.type
_entity.pdbx_description
1 polymer ?
#
loop_
_entity_poly.entity_id
_entity_poly.type
_entity_poly.pdbx_seq_one_letter_code
_entity_poly.pdbx_strand_id
1 'polypeptide(L)'
;MLKSYLIPFLLSFSLSILLTPIVKKISILKGYIAKPREDRWNKNPTALFGGIAIFLSFIIPYVIFVKLDITSLGIIVAGCLIFGLGILDDIAHLKPYTKLLSQIIVAALLVNFGIKINIIPYPLISIPLTILWITAIVNAFNLLDNMDGLSCGIGAIVGIVLFIFSILNGNIAVGLPALILAGSLLGFLRYNFNPAQIFMGDSGSMFIGFMLGAITMQGTWKE
;
A
#
# COMPACT_ATOMS: atom_id res chain seq x y z
N MET A 1 23.35 10.75 -4.90
CA MET A 1 22.62 9.63 -4.27
C MET A 1 21.31 10.10 -3.61
N LEU A 2 21.34 10.97 -2.59
CA LEU A 2 20.11 11.40 -1.89
C LEU A 2 19.11 12.17 -2.78
N LYS A 3 19.59 13.01 -3.71
CA LYS A 3 18.75 13.73 -4.68
C LYS A 3 17.87 12.79 -5.53
N SER A 4 18.37 11.59 -5.85
CA SER A 4 17.65 10.59 -6.63
C SER A 4 16.45 9.99 -5.90
N TYR A 5 16.41 10.12 -4.56
CA TYR A 5 15.29 9.66 -3.72
C TYR A 5 14.36 10.80 -3.31
N LEU A 6 14.93 12.00 -3.10
CA LEU A 6 14.18 13.18 -2.66
C LEU A 6 13.11 13.61 -3.69
N ILE A 7 13.44 13.60 -4.98
CA ILE A 7 12.49 13.98 -6.04
C ILE A 7 11.28 13.01 -6.09
N PRO A 8 11.47 11.68 -6.16
CA PRO A 8 10.37 10.71 -6.09
C PRO A 8 9.51 10.86 -4.83
N PHE A 9 10.13 11.07 -3.68
CA PHE A 9 9.43 11.31 -2.40
C PHE A 9 8.56 12.56 -2.45
N LEU A 10 9.14 13.70 -2.87
CA LEU A 10 8.40 14.95 -2.95
C LEU A 10 7.28 14.85 -3.97
N LEU A 11 7.50 14.18 -5.11
CA LEU A 11 6.45 13.96 -6.09
C LEU A 11 5.31 13.11 -5.53
N SER A 12 5.59 11.98 -4.86
CA SER A 12 4.55 11.13 -4.28
C SER A 12 3.79 11.85 -3.16
N PHE A 13 4.50 12.58 -2.31
CA PHE A 13 3.91 13.43 -1.27
C PHE A 13 3.01 14.52 -1.85
N SER A 14 3.50 15.28 -2.82
CA SER A 14 2.73 16.35 -3.47
C SER A 14 1.52 15.81 -4.23
N LEU A 15 1.67 14.71 -4.97
CA LEU A 15 0.54 14.07 -5.65
C LEU A 15 -0.52 13.62 -4.64
N SER A 16 -0.11 13.01 -3.53
CA SER A 16 -1.06 12.59 -2.49
C SER A 16 -1.79 13.78 -1.87
N ILE A 17 -1.08 14.87 -1.56
CA ILE A 17 -1.70 16.11 -1.06
C ILE A 17 -2.70 16.70 -2.05
N LEU A 18 -2.38 16.71 -3.34
CA LEU A 18 -3.22 17.33 -4.37
C LEU A 18 -4.40 16.46 -4.78
N LEU A 19 -4.22 15.14 -4.88
CA LEU A 19 -5.26 14.20 -5.30
C LEU A 19 -6.28 13.92 -4.21
N THR A 20 -5.86 13.88 -2.93
CA THR A 20 -6.75 13.57 -1.81
C THR A 20 -7.99 14.50 -1.73
N PRO A 21 -7.87 15.85 -1.78
CA PRO A 21 -9.05 16.73 -1.76
C PRO A 21 -9.94 16.57 -3.01
N ILE A 22 -9.35 16.21 -4.17
CA ILE A 22 -10.11 15.94 -5.40
C ILE A 22 -10.96 14.67 -5.21
N VAL A 23 -10.34 13.58 -4.75
CA VAL A 23 -11.03 12.32 -4.45
C VAL A 23 -12.11 12.55 -3.39
N LYS A 24 -11.79 13.25 -2.30
CA LYS A 24 -12.76 13.63 -1.26
C LYS A 24 -13.98 14.35 -1.84
N LYS A 25 -13.77 15.36 -2.70
CA LYS A 25 -14.86 16.11 -3.34
C LYS A 25 -15.72 15.20 -4.21
N ILE A 26 -15.11 14.34 -5.02
CA ILE A 26 -15.84 13.38 -5.88
C ILE A 26 -16.64 12.39 -5.03
N SER A 27 -16.05 11.85 -3.97
CA SER A 27 -16.73 10.92 -3.06
C SER A 27 -17.95 11.56 -2.40
N ILE A 28 -17.83 12.81 -1.94
CA ILE A 28 -18.96 13.55 -1.37
C ILE A 28 -20.05 13.79 -2.42
N LEU A 29 -19.67 14.25 -3.63
CA LEU A 29 -20.62 14.51 -4.72
C LEU A 29 -21.38 13.26 -5.15
N LYS A 30 -20.74 12.09 -5.11
CA LYS A 30 -21.36 10.79 -5.44
C LYS A 30 -22.09 10.14 -4.25
N GLY A 31 -22.06 10.75 -3.06
CA GLY A 31 -22.68 10.22 -1.86
C GLY A 31 -21.92 9.06 -1.19
N TYR A 32 -20.66 8.82 -1.56
CA TYR A 32 -19.79 7.83 -0.93
C TYR A 32 -19.21 8.37 0.39
N ILE A 33 -20.05 8.35 1.41
CA ILE A 33 -19.76 8.91 2.73
C ILE A 33 -20.10 7.87 3.81
N ALA A 34 -19.18 7.66 4.74
CA ALA A 34 -19.45 6.91 5.96
C ALA A 34 -20.36 7.74 6.88
N LYS A 35 -21.57 7.24 7.14
CA LYS A 35 -22.49 7.86 8.09
C LYS A 35 -22.00 7.59 9.53
N PRO A 36 -22.10 8.57 10.44
CA PRO A 36 -21.83 8.35 11.86
C PRO A 36 -22.75 7.23 12.38
N ARG A 37 -22.18 6.23 13.04
CA ARG A 37 -22.93 5.21 13.79
C ARG A 37 -22.60 5.35 15.26
N GLU A 38 -23.55 5.06 16.14
CA GLU A 38 -23.38 5.19 17.60
C GLU A 38 -22.25 4.30 18.17
N ASP A 39 -21.90 3.23 17.46
CA ASP A 39 -20.83 2.28 17.79
C ASP A 39 -19.44 2.67 17.26
N ARG A 40 -19.35 3.73 16.44
CA ARG A 40 -18.08 4.20 15.87
C ARG A 40 -17.61 5.49 16.53
N TRP A 41 -16.29 5.57 16.67
CA TRP A 41 -15.61 6.67 17.32
C TRP A 41 -15.66 8.00 16.52
N ASN A 42 -15.96 7.93 15.22
CA ASN A 42 -16.03 9.09 14.32
C ASN A 42 -17.47 9.64 14.23
N LYS A 43 -17.66 10.89 14.68
CA LYS A 43 -18.98 11.55 14.80
C LYS A 43 -19.39 12.35 13.57
N ASN A 44 -18.47 12.61 12.65
CA ASN A 44 -18.70 13.41 11.46
C ASN A 44 -18.86 12.51 10.21
N PRO A 45 -19.67 12.94 9.21
CA PRO A 45 -19.71 12.26 7.92
C PRO A 45 -18.35 12.35 7.22
N THR A 46 -17.73 11.20 6.94
CA THR A 46 -16.37 11.10 6.38
C THR A 46 -16.39 10.49 4.99
N ALA A 47 -15.66 11.09 4.04
CA ALA A 47 -15.60 10.60 2.66
C ALA A 47 -14.92 9.23 2.56
N LEU A 48 -15.29 8.41 1.57
CA LEU A 48 -14.69 7.10 1.30
C LEU A 48 -13.75 7.13 0.08
N PHE A 49 -13.10 6.00 -0.21
CA PHE A 49 -12.25 5.75 -1.39
C PHE A 49 -10.94 6.55 -1.45
N GLY A 50 -10.41 6.98 -0.30
CA GLY A 50 -9.12 7.66 -0.23
C GLY A 50 -7.94 6.82 -0.75
N GLY A 51 -8.08 5.49 -0.79
CA GLY A 51 -7.12 4.58 -1.39
C GLY A 51 -6.77 4.92 -2.84
N ILE A 52 -7.68 5.54 -3.60
CA ILE A 52 -7.41 6.02 -4.97
C ILE A 52 -6.27 7.05 -4.98
N ALA A 53 -6.26 8.00 -4.04
CA ALA A 53 -5.21 9.00 -3.95
C ALA A 53 -3.86 8.37 -3.56
N ILE A 54 -3.87 7.41 -2.64
CA ILE A 54 -2.67 6.67 -2.23
C ILE A 54 -2.11 5.86 -3.40
N PHE A 55 -2.96 5.10 -4.09
CA PHE A 55 -2.57 4.27 -5.24
C PHE A 55 -1.95 5.11 -6.35
N LEU A 56 -2.61 6.19 -6.79
CA LEU A 56 -2.10 7.03 -7.88
C LEU A 56 -0.81 7.76 -7.48
N SER A 57 -0.73 8.26 -6.24
CA SER A 57 0.47 8.93 -5.76
C SER A 57 1.66 7.99 -5.59
N PHE A 58 1.44 6.69 -5.44
CA PHE A 58 2.50 5.68 -5.44
C PHE A 58 2.88 5.23 -6.86
N ILE A 59 1.90 4.81 -7.67
CA ILE A 59 2.14 4.20 -8.98
C ILE A 59 2.77 5.18 -9.95
N ILE A 60 2.35 6.46 -9.97
CA ILE A 60 2.88 7.45 -10.91
C ILE A 60 4.39 7.65 -10.69
N PRO A 61 4.90 7.99 -9.49
CA PRO A 61 6.33 8.08 -9.26
C PRO A 61 7.04 6.74 -9.38
N TYR A 62 6.41 5.62 -9.01
CA TYR A 62 7.01 4.28 -9.16
C TYR A 62 7.35 4.02 -10.63
N VAL A 63 6.40 4.23 -11.55
CA VAL A 63 6.62 4.01 -12.99
C VAL A 63 7.65 4.98 -13.58
N ILE A 64 7.70 6.23 -13.10
CA ILE A 64 8.64 7.24 -13.61
C ILE A 64 10.07 6.97 -13.15
N PHE A 65 10.28 6.57 -11.90
CA PHE A 65 11.62 6.55 -11.28
C PHE A 65 12.18 5.16 -11.02
N VAL A 66 11.34 4.12 -10.88
CA VAL A 66 11.81 2.75 -10.68
C VAL A 66 12.12 2.12 -12.03
N LYS A 67 13.28 1.46 -12.15
CA LYS A 67 13.65 0.72 -13.37
C LYS A 67 12.64 -0.40 -13.60
N LEU A 68 11.97 -0.40 -14.75
CA LEU A 68 11.00 -1.43 -15.12
C LEU A 68 11.72 -2.71 -15.58
N ASP A 69 11.98 -3.60 -14.62
CA ASP A 69 12.33 -4.99 -14.88
C ASP A 69 11.14 -5.92 -14.62
N ILE A 70 11.33 -7.23 -14.80
CA ILE A 70 10.28 -8.24 -14.60
C ILE A 70 9.72 -8.18 -13.17
N THR A 71 10.56 -7.90 -12.17
CA THR A 71 10.16 -7.84 -10.77
C THR A 71 9.27 -6.63 -10.51
N SER A 72 9.69 -5.46 -11.00
CA SER A 72 8.94 -4.20 -10.88
C SER A 72 7.62 -4.24 -11.63
N LEU A 73 7.58 -4.88 -12.81
CA LEU A 73 6.32 -5.13 -13.53
C LEU A 73 5.39 -6.04 -12.72
N GLY A 74 5.92 -7.07 -12.06
CA GLY A 74 5.17 -7.92 -11.14
C GLY A 74 4.53 -7.13 -10.00
N ILE A 75 5.29 -6.22 -9.37
CA ILE A 75 4.80 -5.34 -8.31
C ILE A 75 3.67 -4.43 -8.81
N ILE A 76 3.82 -3.85 -10.01
CA ILE A 76 2.77 -3.00 -10.61
C ILE A 76 1.51 -3.81 -10.88
N VAL A 77 1.62 -4.95 -11.58
CA VAL A 77 0.48 -5.78 -11.95
C VAL A 77 -0.25 -6.30 -10.72
N ALA A 78 0.47 -6.92 -9.78
CA ALA A 78 -0.12 -7.44 -8.55
C ALA A 78 -0.64 -6.30 -7.65
N GLY A 79 0.02 -5.13 -7.64
CA GLY A 79 -0.43 -3.92 -6.97
C GLY A 79 -1.76 -3.39 -7.53
N CYS A 80 -1.93 -3.39 -8.85
CA CYS A 80 -3.20 -3.05 -9.50
C CYS A 80 -4.30 -4.07 -9.15
N LEU A 81 -3.97 -5.37 -9.13
CA LEU A 81 -4.93 -6.42 -8.79
C LEU A 81 -5.39 -6.34 -7.34
N ILE A 82 -4.47 -6.15 -6.38
CA ILE A 82 -4.85 -6.04 -4.97
C ILE A 82 -5.65 -4.77 -4.69
N PHE A 83 -5.30 -3.66 -5.34
CA PHE A 83 -6.05 -2.42 -5.24
C PHE A 83 -7.46 -2.57 -5.83
N GLY A 84 -7.58 -3.22 -6.99
CA GLY A 84 -8.86 -3.55 -7.62
C GLY A 84 -9.71 -4.47 -6.74
N LEU A 85 -9.10 -5.48 -6.12
CA LEU A 85 -9.77 -6.34 -5.14
C LEU A 85 -10.33 -5.53 -3.97
N GLY A 86 -9.55 -4.59 -3.42
CA GLY A 86 -10.03 -3.75 -2.33
C GLY A 86 -11.12 -2.75 -2.76
N ILE A 87 -11.11 -2.25 -4.00
CA ILE A 87 -12.25 -1.49 -4.55
C ILE A 87 -13.50 -2.36 -4.64
N LEU A 88 -13.36 -3.60 -5.12
CA LEU A 88 -14.47 -4.54 -5.18
C LEU A 88 -15.01 -4.83 -3.78
N ASP A 89 -14.14 -4.93 -2.78
CA ASP A 89 -14.53 -5.13 -1.39
C ASP A 89 -15.25 -3.91 -0.79
N ASP A 90 -14.73 -2.71 -1.03
CA ASP A 90 -15.34 -1.44 -0.60
C ASP A 90 -16.77 -1.27 -1.15
N ILE A 91 -17.07 -1.83 -2.34
CA ILE A 91 -18.39 -1.73 -2.98
C ILE A 91 -19.27 -2.93 -2.62
N ALA A 92 -18.75 -4.15 -2.78
CA ALA A 92 -19.54 -5.39 -2.73
C ALA A 92 -19.52 -6.09 -1.37
N HIS A 93 -18.70 -5.64 -0.41
CA HIS A 93 -18.54 -6.24 0.93
C HIS A 93 -18.27 -7.75 0.83
N LEU A 94 -17.11 -8.12 0.30
CA LEU A 94 -16.76 -9.50 0.04
C LEU A 94 -16.68 -10.31 1.33
N LYS A 95 -16.95 -11.60 1.22
CA LYS A 95 -16.82 -12.50 2.37
C LYS A 95 -15.32 -12.68 2.71
N PRO A 96 -14.97 -12.86 3.99
CA PRO A 96 -13.56 -12.96 4.40
C PRO A 96 -12.77 -14.05 3.67
N TYR A 97 -13.39 -15.20 3.37
CA TYR A 97 -12.74 -16.28 2.64
C TYR A 97 -12.49 -15.95 1.16
N THR A 98 -13.40 -15.22 0.50
CA THR A 98 -13.18 -14.75 -0.88
C THR A 98 -12.09 -13.70 -0.97
N LYS A 99 -12.03 -12.82 0.04
CA LYS A 99 -10.99 -11.80 0.21
C LYS A 99 -9.62 -12.47 0.37
N LEU A 100 -9.51 -13.41 1.30
CA LEU A 100 -8.27 -14.14 1.57
C LEU A 100 -7.81 -14.98 0.36
N LEU A 101 -8.71 -15.71 -0.30
CA LEU A 101 -8.35 -16.50 -1.49
C LEU A 101 -7.80 -15.61 -2.62
N SER A 102 -8.42 -14.45 -2.83
CA SER A 102 -7.97 -13.50 -3.86
C SER A 102 -6.59 -12.92 -3.51
N GLN A 103 -6.35 -12.59 -2.24
CA GLN A 103 -5.03 -12.15 -1.77
C GLN A 103 -3.95 -13.23 -1.98
N ILE A 104 -4.27 -14.51 -1.72
CA ILE A 104 -3.38 -15.65 -1.97
C ILE A 104 -3.04 -15.75 -3.45
N ILE A 105 -4.02 -15.62 -4.34
CA ILE A 105 -3.82 -15.66 -5.79
C ILE A 105 -2.90 -14.51 -6.24
N VAL A 106 -3.12 -13.30 -5.75
CA VAL A 106 -2.28 -12.13 -6.08
C VAL A 106 -0.85 -12.31 -5.54
N ALA A 107 -0.69 -12.84 -4.32
CA ALA A 107 0.63 -13.13 -3.75
C ALA A 107 1.36 -14.23 -4.54
N ALA A 108 0.67 -15.30 -4.95
CA ALA A 108 1.22 -16.36 -5.78
C ALA A 108 1.65 -15.86 -7.16
N LEU A 109 0.89 -14.94 -7.75
CA LEU A 109 1.28 -14.27 -8.99
C LEU A 109 2.60 -13.51 -8.81
N LEU A 110 2.75 -12.76 -7.71
CA LEU A 110 3.96 -12.00 -7.44
C LEU A 110 5.20 -12.90 -7.27
N VAL A 111 5.04 -14.11 -6.71
CA VAL A 111 6.12 -15.12 -6.64
C VAL A 111 6.64 -15.49 -8.03
N ASN A 112 5.77 -15.59 -9.04
CA ASN A 112 6.18 -15.89 -10.42
C ASN A 112 7.01 -14.77 -11.05
N PHE A 113 6.92 -13.54 -10.54
CA PHE A 113 7.76 -12.40 -10.93
C PHE A 113 9.09 -12.33 -10.15
N GLY A 114 9.39 -13.34 -9.33
CA GLY A 114 10.69 -13.46 -8.64
C GLY A 114 10.73 -12.84 -7.24
N ILE A 115 9.61 -12.33 -6.71
CA ILE A 115 9.49 -11.92 -5.31
C ILE A 115 9.21 -13.15 -4.45
N LYS A 116 10.26 -13.68 -3.83
CA LYS A 116 10.19 -14.79 -2.88
C LYS A 116 11.32 -14.72 -1.88
N ILE A 117 11.14 -15.40 -0.77
CA ILE A 117 12.21 -15.64 0.21
C ILE A 117 13.32 -16.44 -0.47
N ASN A 118 14.51 -15.85 -0.62
CA ASN A 118 15.65 -16.49 -1.28
C ASN A 118 16.61 -17.19 -0.30
N ILE A 119 16.59 -16.82 0.99
CA ILE A 119 17.43 -17.44 2.03
C ILE A 119 17.10 -18.92 2.25
N ILE A 120 15.87 -19.35 1.94
CA ILE A 120 15.44 -20.74 2.07
C ILE A 120 15.54 -21.42 0.70
N PRO A 121 16.48 -22.36 0.50
CA PRO A 121 16.73 -22.97 -0.81
C PRO A 121 15.67 -23.99 -1.24
N TYR A 122 14.64 -24.23 -0.41
CA TYR A 122 13.57 -25.19 -0.65
C TYR A 122 12.28 -24.48 -1.12
N PRO A 123 11.92 -24.52 -2.42
CA PRO A 123 10.74 -23.83 -2.96
C PRO A 123 9.43 -24.24 -2.30
N LEU A 124 9.31 -25.51 -1.87
CA LEU A 124 8.13 -26.03 -1.17
C LEU A 124 7.88 -25.36 0.18
N ILE A 125 8.89 -24.71 0.75
CA ILE A 125 8.80 -23.96 2.01
C ILE A 125 8.79 -22.46 1.73
N SER A 126 9.70 -21.98 0.88
CA SER A 126 9.86 -20.54 0.62
C SER A 126 8.65 -19.92 -0.08
N ILE A 127 7.99 -20.65 -0.99
CA ILE A 127 6.81 -20.15 -1.72
C ILE A 127 5.61 -20.00 -0.79
N PRO A 128 5.16 -21.04 -0.04
CA PRO A 128 4.05 -20.87 0.90
C PRO A 128 4.33 -19.82 1.98
N LEU A 129 5.58 -19.74 2.46
CA LEU A 129 5.95 -18.74 3.46
C LEU A 129 5.93 -17.31 2.91
N THR A 130 6.34 -17.11 1.65
CA THR A 130 6.22 -15.81 0.97
C THR A 130 4.75 -15.40 0.82
N ILE A 131 3.89 -16.33 0.38
CA ILE A 131 2.45 -16.08 0.23
C ILE A 131 1.84 -15.76 1.59
N LEU A 132 2.16 -16.55 2.62
CA LEU A 132 1.71 -16.32 3.99
C LEU A 132 2.15 -14.95 4.50
N TRP A 133 3.42 -14.56 4.26
CA TRP A 133 3.93 -13.25 4.65
C TRP A 133 3.14 -12.11 4.00
N ILE A 134 3.01 -12.11 2.67
CA ILE A 134 2.31 -11.04 1.95
C ILE A 134 0.85 -10.95 2.42
N THR A 135 0.16 -12.09 2.48
CA THR A 135 -1.26 -12.12 2.89
C THR A 135 -1.44 -11.73 4.36
N ALA A 136 -0.52 -12.11 5.25
CA ALA A 136 -0.54 -11.68 6.65
C ALA A 136 -0.37 -10.16 6.78
N ILE A 137 0.58 -9.55 6.07
CA ILE A 137 0.78 -8.10 6.11
C ILE A 137 -0.43 -7.36 5.51
N VAL A 138 -1.00 -7.85 4.41
CA VAL A 138 -2.24 -7.29 3.83
C VAL A 138 -3.38 -7.28 4.85
N ASN A 139 -3.64 -8.41 5.50
CA ASN A 139 -4.71 -8.50 6.50
C ASN A 139 -4.40 -7.68 7.76
N ALA A 140 -3.14 -7.62 8.20
CA ALA A 140 -2.74 -6.80 9.34
C ALA A 140 -3.04 -5.31 9.10
N PHE A 141 -2.68 -4.77 7.92
CA PHE A 141 -2.99 -3.38 7.58
C PHE A 141 -4.49 -3.13 7.40
N ASN A 142 -5.23 -4.11 6.87
CA ASN A 142 -6.68 -4.01 6.79
C ASN A 142 -7.36 -3.97 8.17
N LEU A 143 -6.84 -4.71 9.15
CA LEU A 143 -7.32 -4.67 10.54
C LEU A 143 -6.95 -3.36 11.27
N LEU A 144 -5.76 -2.81 10.98
CA LEU A 144 -5.29 -1.54 11.55
C LEU A 144 -6.10 -0.33 11.05
N ASP A 145 -6.75 -0.41 9.88
CA ASP A 145 -7.47 0.72 9.25
C ASP A 145 -8.81 1.08 9.93
N ASN A 146 -9.05 0.59 11.14
CA ASN A 146 -10.21 0.94 11.96
C ASN A 146 -10.05 2.26 12.74
N MET A 147 -8.86 2.89 12.67
CA MET A 147 -8.52 4.12 13.40
C MET A 147 -7.87 5.18 12.47
N ASP A 148 -8.13 6.46 12.73
CA ASP A 148 -7.71 7.56 11.86
C ASP A 148 -6.21 7.72 11.91
N GLY A 149 -5.59 7.73 10.73
CA GLY A 149 -4.17 7.93 10.58
C GLY A 149 -3.31 6.75 11.03
N LEU A 150 -3.87 5.68 11.60
CA LEU A 150 -3.08 4.57 12.15
C LEU A 150 -2.35 3.79 11.04
N SER A 151 -3.08 3.29 10.05
CA SER A 151 -2.51 2.54 8.93
C SER A 151 -1.53 3.37 8.09
N CYS A 152 -1.88 4.62 7.78
CA CYS A 152 -0.95 5.51 7.06
C CYS A 152 0.27 5.91 7.89
N GLY A 153 0.10 6.17 9.18
CA GLY A 153 1.20 6.52 10.08
C GLY A 153 2.20 5.37 10.23
N ILE A 154 1.71 4.17 10.57
CA ILE A 154 2.55 2.97 10.68
C ILE A 154 3.21 2.66 9.33
N GLY A 155 2.45 2.68 8.23
CA GLY A 155 2.99 2.40 6.90
C GLY A 155 4.07 3.39 6.47
N ALA A 156 3.91 4.69 6.79
CA ALA A 156 4.92 5.70 6.53
C ALA A 156 6.20 5.47 7.35
N ILE A 157 6.06 5.15 8.64
CA ILE A 157 7.20 4.82 9.51
C ILE A 157 7.95 3.60 8.96
N VAL A 158 7.24 2.51 8.63
CA VAL A 158 7.84 1.30 8.05
C VAL A 158 8.56 1.63 6.73
N GLY A 159 7.93 2.41 5.84
CA GLY A 159 8.55 2.85 4.59
C GLY A 159 9.86 3.64 4.81
N ILE A 160 9.88 4.54 5.78
CA ILE A 160 11.09 5.31 6.14
C ILE A 160 12.18 4.38 6.70
N VAL A 161 11.83 3.44 7.58
CA VAL A 161 12.78 2.47 8.15
C VAL A 161 13.37 1.58 7.05
N LEU A 162 12.53 1.08 6.13
CA LEU A 162 13.01 0.29 4.98
C LEU A 162 13.92 1.09 4.06
N PHE A 163 13.63 2.37 3.85
CA PHE A 163 14.50 3.27 3.09
C PHE A 163 15.87 3.47 3.76
N ILE A 164 15.88 3.73 5.08
CA ILE A 164 17.12 3.87 5.85
C ILE A 164 17.96 2.58 5.74
N PHE A 165 17.33 1.43 5.97
CA PHE A 165 18.01 0.12 5.86
C PHE A 165 18.53 -0.13 4.44
N SER A 166 17.75 0.22 3.42
CA SER A 166 18.15 0.10 2.01
C SER A 166 19.39 0.93 1.68
N ILE A 167 19.48 2.18 2.17
CA ILE A 167 20.67 3.01 1.95
C ILE A 167 21.90 2.37 2.57
N LEU A 168 21.78 1.85 3.81
CA LEU A 168 22.90 1.22 4.51
C LEU A 168 23.42 -0.03 3.77
N ASN A 169 22.55 -0.72 3.02
CA ASN A 169 22.90 -1.92 2.26
C ASN A 169 23.06 -1.68 0.75
N GLY A 170 22.95 -0.43 0.27
CA GLY A 170 23.02 -0.09 -1.15
C GLY A 170 21.89 -0.64 -2.03
N ASN A 171 20.78 -1.13 -1.47
CA ASN A 171 19.71 -1.80 -2.20
C ASN A 171 18.65 -0.81 -2.71
N ILE A 172 18.94 -0.13 -3.81
CA ILE A 172 18.05 0.89 -4.42
C ILE A 172 16.65 0.34 -4.73
N ALA A 173 16.56 -0.94 -5.12
CA ALA A 173 15.31 -1.58 -5.53
C ALA A 173 14.27 -1.62 -4.41
N VAL A 174 14.72 -1.67 -3.15
CA VAL A 174 13.86 -1.62 -1.95
C VAL A 174 13.62 -0.19 -1.50
N GLY A 175 14.68 0.62 -1.44
CA GLY A 175 14.62 1.95 -0.83
C GLY A 175 13.77 2.94 -1.60
N LEU A 176 13.84 2.90 -2.93
CA LEU A 176 13.10 3.84 -3.77
C LEU A 176 11.57 3.61 -3.67
N PRO A 177 11.03 2.39 -3.87
CA PRO A 177 9.61 2.11 -3.61
C PRO A 177 9.17 2.40 -2.17
N ALA A 178 9.99 2.05 -1.17
CA ALA A 178 9.66 2.29 0.23
C ALA A 178 9.47 3.79 0.53
N LEU A 179 10.36 4.63 -0.02
CA LEU A 179 10.28 6.06 0.19
C LEU A 179 9.14 6.70 -0.62
N ILE A 180 8.87 6.22 -1.85
CA ILE A 180 7.69 6.64 -2.62
C ILE A 180 6.42 6.37 -1.83
N LEU A 181 6.27 5.15 -1.27
CA LEU A 181 5.13 4.79 -0.42
C LEU A 181 5.04 5.68 0.82
N ALA A 182 6.16 5.92 1.51
CA ALA A 182 6.17 6.81 2.66
C ALA A 182 5.66 8.22 2.30
N GLY A 183 6.12 8.79 1.17
CA GLY A 183 5.63 10.09 0.69
C GLY A 183 4.14 10.09 0.38
N SER A 184 3.64 9.06 -0.33
CA SER A 184 2.21 8.88 -0.60
C SER A 184 1.37 8.85 0.68
N LEU A 185 1.84 8.11 1.70
CA LEU A 185 1.13 7.96 2.96
C LEU A 185 1.18 9.22 3.82
N LEU A 186 2.32 9.90 3.88
CA LEU A 186 2.45 11.17 4.62
C LEU A 186 1.55 12.26 4.02
N GLY A 187 1.45 12.33 2.70
CA GLY A 187 0.56 13.29 2.04
C GLY A 187 -0.92 13.00 2.32
N PHE A 188 -1.31 11.72 2.33
CA PHE A 188 -2.68 11.30 2.61
C PHE A 188 -3.02 11.48 4.10
N LEU A 189 -2.06 11.20 4.98
CA LEU A 189 -2.18 11.31 6.43
C LEU A 189 -2.65 12.71 6.84
N ARG A 190 -2.27 13.77 6.12
CA ARG A 190 -2.77 15.14 6.39
C ARG A 190 -4.30 15.25 6.44
N TYR A 191 -5.00 14.45 5.64
CA TYR A 191 -6.46 14.44 5.53
C TYR A 191 -7.11 13.28 6.30
N ASN A 192 -6.33 12.25 6.61
CA ASN A 192 -6.79 11.07 7.35
C ASN A 192 -6.44 11.14 8.85
N PHE A 193 -5.64 12.10 9.31
CA PHE A 193 -5.35 12.30 10.72
C PHE A 193 -6.60 12.73 11.50
N ASN A 194 -6.71 12.31 12.76
CA ASN A 194 -7.88 12.57 13.61
C ASN A 194 -8.14 14.07 13.77
N PRO A 195 -9.36 14.58 13.48
CA PRO A 195 -10.51 13.86 12.92
C PRO A 195 -10.40 13.71 11.39
N ALA A 196 -10.54 12.48 10.89
CA ALA A 196 -10.37 12.17 9.47
C ALA A 196 -11.45 12.80 8.61
N GLN A 197 -10.98 13.34 7.49
CA GLN A 197 -11.80 13.94 6.45
C GLN A 197 -12.12 12.98 5.31
N ILE A 198 -11.32 11.93 5.17
CA ILE A 198 -11.47 10.85 4.19
C ILE A 198 -10.84 9.56 4.73
N PHE A 199 -11.53 8.44 4.54
CA PHE A 199 -11.03 7.10 4.83
C PHE A 199 -10.43 6.48 3.57
N MET A 200 -9.37 5.68 3.75
CA MET A 200 -8.73 5.01 2.63
C MET A 200 -9.57 3.85 2.08
N GLY A 201 -10.30 3.14 2.97
CA GLY A 201 -11.07 1.96 2.61
C GLY A 201 -10.20 0.71 2.48
N ASP A 202 -10.84 -0.42 2.18
CA ASP A 202 -10.18 -1.70 1.96
C ASP A 202 -9.24 -1.63 0.74
N SER A 203 -9.59 -0.86 -0.28
CA SER A 203 -8.70 -0.52 -1.41
C SER A 203 -7.35 0.05 -0.96
N GLY A 204 -7.37 1.04 -0.08
CA GLY A 204 -6.14 1.67 0.43
C GLY A 204 -5.36 0.77 1.37
N SER A 205 -6.02 0.21 2.38
CA SER A 205 -5.36 -0.57 3.42
C SER A 205 -4.74 -1.88 2.89
N MET A 206 -5.44 -2.59 2.01
CA MET A 206 -4.86 -3.77 1.34
C MET A 206 -3.65 -3.40 0.48
N PHE A 207 -3.74 -2.31 -0.28
CA PHE A 207 -2.66 -1.86 -1.15
C PHE A 207 -1.40 -1.51 -0.34
N ILE A 208 -1.56 -0.81 0.78
CA ILE A 208 -0.45 -0.50 1.69
C ILE A 208 0.20 -1.77 2.21
N GLY A 209 -0.61 -2.69 2.76
CA GLY A 209 -0.09 -3.94 3.30
C GLY A 209 0.61 -4.79 2.24
N PHE A 210 0.04 -4.85 1.02
CA PHE A 210 0.66 -5.56 -0.09
C PHE A 210 2.00 -4.93 -0.48
N MET A 211 2.06 -3.60 -0.62
CA MET A 211 3.31 -2.93 -1.01
C MET A 211 4.40 -3.13 0.04
N LEU A 212 4.08 -3.02 1.33
CA LEU A 212 5.05 -3.30 2.39
C LEU A 212 5.48 -4.77 2.40
N GLY A 213 4.55 -5.71 2.22
CA GLY A 213 4.86 -7.13 2.08
C GLY A 213 5.78 -7.42 0.89
N ALA A 214 5.50 -6.84 -0.28
CA ALA A 214 6.29 -7.01 -1.49
C ALA A 214 7.68 -6.38 -1.38
N ILE A 215 7.77 -5.14 -0.90
CA ILE A 215 9.03 -4.39 -0.77
C ILE A 215 9.95 -5.07 0.27
N THR A 216 9.41 -5.56 1.38
CA THR A 216 10.19 -6.32 2.37
C THR A 216 10.74 -7.62 1.80
N MET A 217 9.94 -8.35 1.04
CA MET A 217 10.39 -9.59 0.37
C MET A 217 11.44 -9.33 -0.71
N GLN A 218 11.39 -8.20 -1.41
CA GLN A 218 12.43 -7.80 -2.37
C GLN A 218 13.79 -7.55 -1.69
N GLY A 219 13.78 -7.14 -0.42
CA GLY A 219 14.98 -6.89 0.39
C GLY A 219 15.59 -8.12 1.05
N THR A 220 14.98 -9.31 0.89
CA THR A 220 15.57 -10.55 1.39
C THR A 220 16.93 -10.77 0.74
N TRP A 221 17.97 -10.96 1.55
CA TRP A 221 19.36 -11.12 1.11
C TRP A 221 19.45 -12.04 -0.11
N LYS A 222 19.98 -11.47 -1.20
CA LYS A 222 20.50 -12.23 -2.35
C LYS A 222 22.01 -12.18 -2.18
N GLU A 223 22.62 -13.34 -1.92
CA GLU A 223 24.08 -13.49 -2.03
C GLU A 223 24.57 -13.10 -3.44
#